data_AF-A0AB33JP16-F1
#
_entry.id   AF-A0AB33JP16-F1
#
_cell.length_a   1.000
_cell.length_b   1.000
_cell.length_c   1.000
_cell.angle_alpha   90.00
_cell.angle_beta   90.00
_cell.angle_gamma   90.00
#
_symmetry.space_group_name_H-M   'P 1'
#
loop_
_entity.id
_entity.type
_entity.pdbx_description
1 polymer ?
#
loop_
_entity_poly.entity_id
_entity_poly.type
_entity_poly.pdbx_seq_one_letter_code
_entity_poly.pdbx_strand_id
1 'polypeptide(L)'
;MTVNYLNDADNPAVDAAPSSVGDPREDLGRYAELGGFTLTAEANPWYAAQAVATSEDARAASTALAELRSHDLIATRDSLAALLGDAATPATLTELTRLTAILQRAHGTSTALRREVYDADLDALTAALAPARWRREQGVKLPWGRRRALRAEAKSFALDGRVRRAELLDAVRTAAATHADWTAAAGAATRPVVTDAAGLSSVAQAVEELGQAVRTLAALLPGQSLDTLPLTELADLVDRLAADEGTLYRLPSLRALHTALADSGLGELLAELAERQADREAALAAYDRLNGTATEAAAIQALAAGPREPEVAEPVEVAAVEVAEPVEVEAVVEPELEVVAEVTPEPEAVVEPELEVVAEVTPEPEAVVEPELEVVAEVAPEPEAVVEPEVVAEVAPEPEVVAEPVEVEAVVEPEPEPAVVADVTPEPEPAVVAEIAVAKPELAEPEVEAEQPVVEESKPARRPKKPAVTAGRAVTAYEPAELTALVRWIDSDGTDRSEDELLRAAVKELGFSRVGPRLKEALAPAIAEVRA
;
A
#
# COMPACT_ATOMS: atom_id res chain seq x y z
N MET A 1 6.49 -36.15 -8.62
CA MET A 1 6.65 -35.87 -7.18
C MET A 1 5.93 -34.56 -6.95
N THR A 2 4.65 -34.66 -6.59
CA THR A 2 3.67 -33.61 -6.84
C THR A 2 2.65 -33.71 -5.72
N VAL A 3 2.69 -32.78 -4.77
CA VAL A 3 1.78 -32.81 -3.61
C VAL A 3 0.44 -32.24 -4.06
N ASN A 4 -0.56 -33.12 -4.16
CA ASN A 4 -1.90 -32.75 -4.59
C ASN A 4 -2.64 -32.17 -3.37
N TYR A 5 -2.76 -30.85 -3.29
CA TYR A 5 -3.57 -30.21 -2.26
C TYR A 5 -5.04 -30.53 -2.51
N LEU A 6 -5.65 -31.35 -1.64
CA LEU A 6 -7.10 -31.56 -1.68
C LEU A 6 -7.81 -30.24 -1.38
N ASN A 7 -8.64 -29.81 -2.33
CA ASN A 7 -9.37 -28.56 -2.27
C ASN A 7 -10.64 -28.74 -1.44
N ASP A 8 -10.50 -28.75 -0.11
CA ASP A 8 -11.55 -29.01 0.88
C ASP A 8 -12.52 -27.80 1.04
N ALA A 9 -12.92 -27.22 -0.09
CA ALA A 9 -13.59 -25.92 -0.21
C ALA A 9 -15.13 -26.01 -0.26
N ASP A 10 -15.71 -27.16 0.13
CA ASP A 10 -17.14 -27.46 -0.01
C ASP A 10 -17.80 -27.87 1.33
N ASN A 11 -17.39 -27.21 2.41
CA ASN A 11 -18.10 -27.24 3.69
C ASN A 11 -19.00 -25.99 3.79
N PRO A 12 -20.33 -26.11 3.73
CA PRO A 12 -21.22 -24.95 3.63
C PRO A 12 -21.11 -24.05 4.86
N ALA A 13 -21.09 -22.73 4.63
CA ALA A 13 -21.09 -21.74 5.70
C ALA A 13 -22.46 -21.72 6.42
N VAL A 14 -22.62 -22.57 7.43
CA VAL A 14 -23.84 -22.65 8.25
C VAL A 14 -23.90 -21.45 9.21
N ASP A 15 -24.46 -20.34 8.71
CA ASP A 15 -24.85 -19.21 9.53
C ASP A 15 -26.09 -19.59 10.37
N ALA A 16 -25.88 -19.93 11.64
CA ALA A 16 -26.90 -20.42 12.56
C ALA A 16 -26.94 -19.60 13.86
N ALA A 17 -28.04 -18.86 14.03
CA ALA A 17 -28.36 -18.19 15.29
C ALA A 17 -28.55 -19.23 16.44
N PRO A 18 -28.24 -18.87 17.70
CA PRO A 18 -28.06 -19.84 18.78
C PRO A 18 -29.39 -20.41 19.31
N SER A 19 -29.84 -21.53 18.75
CA SER A 19 -31.04 -22.23 19.24
C SER A 19 -30.98 -23.77 19.15
N SER A 20 -29.81 -24.35 19.39
CA SER A 20 -29.72 -25.67 20.03
C SER A 20 -28.53 -25.68 21.00
N VAL A 21 -28.70 -26.30 22.17
CA VAL A 21 -27.55 -26.77 22.95
C VAL A 21 -27.10 -28.05 22.25
N GLY A 22 -25.88 -28.08 21.73
CA GLY A 22 -25.33 -29.27 21.08
C GLY A 22 -25.22 -30.44 22.06
N ASP A 23 -25.05 -31.66 21.54
CA ASP A 23 -24.62 -32.77 22.40
C ASP A 23 -23.20 -32.46 22.89
N PRO A 24 -22.97 -32.26 24.21
CA PRO A 24 -21.64 -31.93 24.72
C PRO A 24 -20.60 -33.01 24.40
N ARG A 25 -21.04 -34.25 24.10
CA ARG A 25 -20.19 -35.32 23.59
C ARG A 25 -19.72 -35.05 22.16
N GLU A 26 -20.62 -34.65 21.27
CA GLU A 26 -20.28 -34.36 19.87
C GLU A 26 -19.46 -33.06 19.76
N ASP A 27 -19.84 -32.03 20.52
CA ASP A 27 -19.14 -30.75 20.57
C ASP A 27 -17.70 -30.91 21.09
N LEU A 28 -17.47 -31.79 22.08
CA LEU A 28 -16.12 -32.16 22.53
C LEU A 28 -15.32 -32.90 21.45
N GLY A 29 -15.95 -33.81 20.71
CA GLY A 29 -15.32 -34.50 19.59
C GLY A 29 -14.90 -33.53 18.47
N ARG A 30 -15.77 -32.57 18.14
CA ARG A 30 -15.53 -31.52 17.14
C ARG A 30 -14.44 -30.54 17.60
N TYR A 31 -14.39 -30.22 18.90
CA TYR A 31 -13.34 -29.40 19.49
C TYR A 31 -11.96 -30.07 19.39
N ALA A 32 -11.89 -31.39 19.62
CA ALA A 32 -10.66 -32.16 19.45
C ALA A 32 -10.20 -32.22 17.98
N GLU A 33 -11.10 -32.47 17.02
CA GLU A 33 -10.78 -32.47 15.57
C GLU A 33 -10.28 -31.13 15.06
N LEU A 34 -10.87 -30.02 15.51
CA LEU A 34 -10.40 -28.69 15.15
C LEU A 34 -9.03 -28.36 15.76
N GLY A 35 -8.52 -29.20 16.65
CA GLY A 35 -7.19 -29.12 17.26
C GLY A 35 -7.17 -28.48 18.66
N GLY A 36 -8.30 -28.41 19.35
CA GLY A 36 -8.43 -27.70 20.63
C GLY A 36 -7.45 -28.14 21.72
N PHE A 37 -7.01 -29.40 21.71
CA PHE A 37 -6.01 -29.95 22.63
C PHE A 37 -4.59 -30.08 22.04
N THR A 38 -4.43 -29.94 20.73
CA THR A 38 -3.17 -30.28 20.01
C THR A 38 -2.49 -29.07 19.36
N LEU A 39 -3.23 -27.99 19.10
CA LEU A 39 -2.65 -26.72 18.62
C LEU A 39 -1.81 -26.07 19.73
N THR A 40 -0.59 -25.67 19.37
CA THR A 40 0.32 -24.92 20.24
C THR A 40 0.72 -23.60 19.61
N ALA A 41 1.00 -22.59 20.43
CA ALA A 41 1.47 -21.27 19.98
C ALA A 41 2.88 -21.30 19.35
N GLU A 42 3.66 -22.37 19.57
CA GLU A 42 4.98 -22.54 18.94
C GLU A 42 4.87 -23.04 17.49
N ALA A 43 3.92 -23.93 17.21
CA ALA A 43 3.71 -24.50 15.88
C ALA A 43 2.68 -23.74 15.03
N ASN A 44 1.74 -23.02 15.66
CA ASN A 44 0.61 -22.37 14.99
C ASN A 44 0.59 -20.87 15.40
N PRO A 45 1.23 -19.98 14.61
CA PRO A 45 1.30 -18.54 14.88
C PRO A 45 -0.04 -17.88 15.27
N TRP A 46 -1.16 -18.32 14.68
CA TRP A 46 -2.49 -17.79 15.00
C TRP A 46 -3.05 -18.28 16.33
N TYR A 47 -2.60 -19.41 16.90
CA TYR A 47 -3.14 -19.91 18.16
C TYR A 47 -2.90 -18.96 19.35
N ALA A 48 -1.86 -18.14 19.29
CA ALA A 48 -1.60 -17.07 20.27
C ALA A 48 -2.53 -15.84 20.12
N ALA A 49 -3.24 -15.70 18.99
CA ALA A 49 -4.01 -14.51 18.62
C ALA A 49 -5.37 -14.43 19.36
N GLN A 50 -5.35 -14.24 20.68
CA GLN A 50 -6.53 -14.31 21.54
C GLN A 50 -7.66 -13.31 21.19
N ALA A 51 -7.48 -12.37 20.27
CA ALA A 51 -8.51 -11.44 19.81
C ALA A 51 -9.41 -11.95 18.66
N VAL A 52 -9.01 -12.97 17.87
CA VAL A 52 -9.82 -13.48 16.71
C VAL A 52 -11.05 -14.27 17.18
N ALA A 53 -12.13 -13.58 17.54
CA ALA A 53 -13.31 -14.18 18.18
C ALA A 53 -14.38 -14.66 17.17
N THR A 54 -14.48 -14.01 16.01
CA THR A 54 -15.55 -14.19 15.03
C THR A 54 -15.03 -14.59 13.65
N SER A 55 -15.93 -15.07 12.77
CA SER A 55 -15.56 -15.29 11.36
C SER A 55 -15.34 -13.98 10.59
N GLU A 56 -15.77 -12.83 11.11
CA GLU A 56 -15.46 -11.51 10.56
C GLU A 56 -14.00 -11.14 10.88
N ASP A 57 -13.56 -11.33 12.13
CA ASP A 57 -12.15 -11.15 12.53
C ASP A 57 -11.20 -12.01 11.69
N ALA A 58 -11.57 -13.27 11.44
CA ALA A 58 -10.79 -14.19 10.61
C ALA A 58 -10.67 -13.71 9.15
N ARG A 59 -11.75 -13.17 8.56
CA ARG A 59 -11.71 -12.57 7.22
C ARG A 59 -10.91 -11.28 7.20
N ALA A 60 -11.05 -10.42 8.22
CA ALA A 60 -10.29 -9.18 8.35
C ALA A 60 -8.78 -9.45 8.47
N ALA A 61 -8.38 -10.47 9.23
CA ALA A 61 -7.01 -10.96 9.30
C ALA A 61 -6.48 -11.47 7.95
N SER A 62 -7.22 -12.35 7.27
CA SER A 62 -6.82 -12.90 5.97
C SER A 62 -6.72 -11.81 4.89
N THR A 63 -7.67 -10.85 4.86
CA THR A 63 -7.56 -9.64 4.03
C THR A 63 -6.33 -8.81 4.38
N ALA A 64 -6.05 -8.57 5.67
CA ALA A 64 -4.87 -7.80 6.08
C ALA A 64 -3.55 -8.50 5.70
N LEU A 65 -3.48 -9.83 5.82
CA LEU A 65 -2.34 -10.62 5.33
C LEU A 65 -2.22 -10.53 3.81
N ALA A 66 -3.33 -10.65 3.06
CA ALA A 66 -3.32 -10.53 1.61
C ALA A 66 -2.81 -9.15 1.16
N GLU A 67 -3.20 -8.07 1.86
CA GLU A 67 -2.70 -6.72 1.53
C GLU A 67 -1.24 -6.49 1.94
N LEU A 68 -0.77 -7.09 3.04
CA LEU A 68 0.66 -7.06 3.42
C LEU A 68 1.55 -7.92 2.51
N ARG A 69 0.95 -8.79 1.68
CA ARG A 69 1.65 -9.61 0.67
C ARG A 69 1.44 -9.11 -0.76
N SER A 70 0.41 -8.29 -1.02
CA SER A 70 0.22 -7.56 -2.28
C SER A 70 1.16 -6.34 -2.36
N HIS A 71 1.33 -5.63 -1.24
CA HIS A 71 2.24 -4.52 -1.09
C HIS A 71 3.60 -5.03 -0.60
N ASP A 72 4.56 -5.15 -1.50
CA ASP A 72 5.94 -5.53 -1.16
C ASP A 72 6.55 -4.48 -0.20
N LEU A 73 6.65 -4.86 1.08
CA LEU A 73 7.25 -4.09 2.18
C LEU A 73 8.66 -3.60 1.85
N ILE A 74 9.44 -4.44 1.16
CA ILE A 74 10.85 -4.20 0.83
C ILE A 74 10.95 -3.29 -0.39
N ALA A 75 10.15 -3.51 -1.44
CA ALA A 75 10.09 -2.60 -2.58
C ALA A 75 9.53 -1.21 -2.19
N THR A 76 8.61 -1.14 -1.21
CA THR A 76 8.09 0.14 -0.69
C THR A 76 9.16 0.89 0.09
N ARG A 77 9.92 0.18 0.95
CA ARG A 77 11.11 0.70 1.62
C ARG A 77 12.15 1.22 0.63
N ASP A 78 12.46 0.44 -0.39
CA ASP A 78 13.51 0.75 -1.37
C ASP A 78 13.09 1.87 -2.33
N SER A 79 11.80 1.98 -2.63
CA SER A 79 11.22 3.12 -3.33
C SER A 79 11.38 4.41 -2.51
N LEU A 80 11.06 4.38 -1.21
CA LEU A 80 11.27 5.54 -0.33
C LEU A 80 12.76 5.88 -0.16
N ALA A 81 13.62 4.86 -0.02
CA ALA A 81 15.08 5.04 0.06
C ALA A 81 15.65 5.67 -1.23
N ALA A 82 15.13 5.31 -2.40
CA ALA A 82 15.52 5.94 -3.67
C ALA A 82 15.12 7.43 -3.74
N LEU A 83 14.02 7.84 -3.10
CA LEU A 83 13.63 9.26 -2.97
C LEU A 83 14.47 10.01 -1.92
N LEU A 84 15.04 9.31 -0.93
CA LEU A 84 15.88 9.88 0.14
C LEU A 84 17.37 9.97 -0.22
N GLY A 85 17.86 9.05 -1.05
CA GLY A 85 19.30 8.85 -1.29
C GLY A 85 20.04 8.47 -0.01
N ASP A 86 21.29 8.93 0.13
CA ASP A 86 22.15 8.63 1.28
C ASP A 86 21.68 9.27 2.62
N ALA A 87 20.53 9.93 2.66
CA ALA A 87 20.07 10.71 3.82
C ALA A 87 19.54 9.84 4.98
N ALA A 88 18.77 8.80 4.68
CA ALA A 88 18.21 7.87 5.67
C ALA A 88 17.74 6.57 4.99
N THR A 89 17.81 5.45 5.70
CA THR A 89 17.24 4.17 5.26
C THR A 89 16.22 3.70 6.30
N PRO A 90 14.90 3.74 6.02
CA PRO A 90 13.89 3.30 6.97
C PRO A 90 13.99 1.79 7.24
N ALA A 91 13.99 1.42 8.52
CA ALA A 91 14.01 0.03 8.98
C ALA A 91 12.64 -0.47 9.44
N THR A 92 11.73 0.43 9.83
CA THR A 92 10.41 0.13 10.43
C THR A 92 9.27 0.84 9.69
N LEU A 93 8.02 0.37 9.87
CA LEU A 93 6.85 1.03 9.28
C LEU A 93 6.61 2.42 9.90
N THR A 94 6.86 2.58 11.21
CA THR A 94 6.84 3.89 11.88
C THR A 94 7.80 4.89 11.20
N GLU A 95 8.98 4.44 10.77
CA GLU A 95 9.93 5.27 10.01
C GLU A 95 9.48 5.54 8.56
N LEU A 96 8.90 4.56 7.85
CA LEU A 96 8.31 4.78 6.53
C LEU A 96 7.26 5.91 6.59
N THR A 97 6.30 5.82 7.50
CA THR A 97 5.25 6.84 7.68
C THR A 97 5.84 8.19 8.06
N ARG A 98 6.82 8.22 8.99
CA ARG A 98 7.46 9.47 9.43
C ARG A 98 8.23 10.16 8.30
N LEU A 99 9.09 9.45 7.60
CA LEU A 99 9.92 10.00 6.51
C LEU A 99 9.06 10.44 5.32
N THR A 100 8.04 9.64 4.95
CA THR A 100 7.05 9.99 3.92
C THR A 100 6.36 11.31 4.25
N ALA A 101 5.85 11.45 5.47
CA ALA A 101 5.17 12.68 5.89
C ALA A 101 6.11 13.89 5.93
N ILE A 102 7.40 13.71 6.23
CA ILE A 102 8.42 14.78 6.15
C ILE A 102 8.65 15.17 4.68
N LEU A 103 8.81 14.22 3.76
CA LEU A 103 8.96 14.50 2.33
C LEU A 103 7.73 15.19 1.73
N GLN A 104 6.51 14.79 2.13
CA GLN A 104 5.27 15.49 1.74
C GLN A 104 5.26 16.95 2.21
N ARG A 105 5.67 17.22 3.45
CA ARG A 105 5.81 18.61 3.95
C ARG A 105 6.93 19.37 3.23
N ALA A 106 8.06 18.73 2.95
CA ALA A 106 9.17 19.34 2.20
C ALA A 106 8.72 19.72 0.77
N HIS A 107 8.10 18.79 0.05
CA HIS A 107 7.51 19.04 -1.27
C HIS A 107 6.47 20.18 -1.20
N GLY A 108 5.55 20.14 -0.24
CA GLY A 108 4.57 21.20 -0.01
C GLY A 108 5.22 22.58 0.21
N THR A 109 6.23 22.68 1.07
CA THR A 109 6.97 23.94 1.27
C THR A 109 7.67 24.43 0.01
N SER A 110 8.17 23.51 -0.84
CA SER A 110 8.87 23.85 -2.08
C SER A 110 7.96 24.52 -3.12
N THR A 111 6.64 24.39 -3.01
CA THR A 111 5.67 25.10 -3.86
C THR A 111 5.53 26.59 -3.51
N ALA A 112 5.91 26.98 -2.28
CA ALA A 112 5.78 28.34 -1.76
C ALA A 112 7.13 29.03 -1.49
N LEU A 113 8.17 28.26 -1.16
CA LEU A 113 9.47 28.73 -0.68
C LEU A 113 10.64 28.10 -1.46
N ARG A 114 11.69 28.89 -1.69
CA ARG A 114 12.98 28.45 -2.18
C ARG A 114 13.70 27.56 -1.15
N ARG A 115 14.43 26.54 -1.62
CA ARG A 115 15.15 25.54 -0.80
C ARG A 115 16.25 26.11 0.10
N GLU A 116 16.65 27.36 -0.14
CA GLU A 116 17.62 28.12 0.65
C GLU A 116 17.02 28.63 1.98
N VAL A 117 15.69 28.58 2.16
CA VAL A 117 15.03 28.91 3.44
C VAL A 117 15.50 27.99 4.58
N TYR A 118 15.93 26.78 4.25
CA TYR A 118 16.48 25.80 5.20
C TYR A 118 17.90 26.11 5.68
N ASP A 119 18.62 27.05 5.06
CA ASP A 119 19.91 27.55 5.57
C ASP A 119 19.74 28.71 6.58
N ALA A 120 18.52 29.22 6.75
CA ALA A 120 18.23 30.42 7.53
C ALA A 120 17.75 30.11 8.96
N ASP A 121 17.78 31.13 9.82
CA ASP A 121 17.24 31.09 11.18
C ASP A 121 15.69 31.07 11.15
N LEU A 122 15.13 29.89 10.87
CA LEU A 122 13.69 29.65 10.69
C LEU A 122 12.85 30.14 11.89
N ASP A 123 13.40 30.07 13.11
CA ASP A 123 12.78 30.60 14.33
C ASP A 123 12.78 32.14 14.35
N ALA A 124 13.88 32.81 13.99
CA ALA A 124 13.89 34.26 13.87
C ALA A 124 13.03 34.77 12.71
N LEU A 125 12.95 34.05 11.59
CA LEU A 125 12.03 34.36 10.48
C LEU A 125 10.57 34.24 10.97
N THR A 126 10.22 33.12 11.62
CA THR A 126 8.91 32.89 12.25
C THR A 126 8.58 34.01 13.25
N ALA A 127 9.48 34.31 14.17
CA ALA A 127 9.29 35.34 15.17
C ALA A 127 9.20 36.76 14.57
N ALA A 128 9.91 37.05 13.48
CA ALA A 128 9.78 38.33 12.78
C ALA A 128 8.43 38.47 12.05
N LEU A 129 7.95 37.40 11.41
CA LEU A 129 6.67 37.33 10.73
C LEU A 129 5.47 37.34 11.70
N ALA A 130 5.60 36.72 12.88
CA ALA A 130 4.53 36.54 13.87
C ALA A 130 3.83 37.85 14.35
N PRO A 131 2.62 37.74 14.94
CA PRO A 131 1.94 38.84 15.63
C PRO A 131 2.74 39.45 16.79
N ALA A 132 2.36 40.65 17.24
CA ALA A 132 2.99 41.29 18.40
C ALA A 132 2.64 40.62 19.73
N ARG A 133 1.42 40.08 19.84
CA ARG A 133 0.94 39.27 20.97
C ARG A 133 1.82 38.02 21.18
N TRP A 134 1.93 37.18 20.14
CA TRP A 134 2.76 35.97 20.15
C TRP A 134 4.22 36.23 20.58
N ARG A 135 4.88 37.28 20.06
CA ARG A 135 6.25 37.63 20.48
C ARG A 135 6.35 38.03 21.96
N ARG A 136 5.31 38.65 22.55
CA ARG A 136 5.29 38.94 24.00
C ARG A 136 5.16 37.65 24.80
N GLU A 137 4.25 36.78 24.40
CA GLU A 137 3.97 35.49 25.06
C GLU A 137 5.22 34.58 25.03
N GLN A 138 5.96 34.58 23.92
CA GLN A 138 7.23 33.86 23.75
C GLN A 138 8.48 34.66 24.22
N GLY A 139 8.30 35.83 24.87
CA GLY A 139 9.40 36.65 25.39
C GLY A 139 10.36 37.29 24.35
N VAL A 140 10.14 37.08 23.05
CA VAL A 140 11.10 37.42 21.97
C VAL A 140 11.21 38.93 21.71
N LYS A 141 12.32 39.53 22.17
CA LYS A 141 12.67 40.94 21.97
C LYS A 141 13.39 41.15 20.62
N LEU A 142 12.63 41.53 19.59
CA LEU A 142 13.13 41.80 18.23
C LEU A 142 13.18 43.31 17.91
N PRO A 143 14.38 43.93 17.78
CA PRO A 143 14.54 45.34 17.41
C PRO A 143 13.90 45.71 16.06
N TRP A 144 13.46 46.96 15.91
CA TRP A 144 12.76 47.44 14.70
C TRP A 144 13.52 47.19 13.40
N GLY A 145 14.84 47.43 13.39
CA GLY A 145 15.72 47.16 12.25
C GLY A 145 15.79 45.66 11.90
N ARG A 146 16.25 44.82 12.84
CA ARG A 146 16.39 43.36 12.65
C ARG A 146 15.06 42.71 12.23
N ARG A 147 13.93 43.17 12.79
CA ARG A 147 12.59 42.70 12.41
C ARG A 147 12.16 43.13 10.99
N ARG A 148 12.72 44.22 10.42
CA ARG A 148 12.54 44.55 8.99
C ARG A 148 13.42 43.66 8.12
N ALA A 149 14.70 43.48 8.48
CA ALA A 149 15.64 42.62 7.76
C ALA A 149 15.10 41.18 7.60
N LEU A 150 14.80 40.50 8.72
CA LEU A 150 14.24 39.13 8.73
C LEU A 150 12.93 38.97 7.93
N ARG A 151 12.16 40.06 7.72
CA ARG A 151 10.95 40.03 6.88
C ARG A 151 11.25 40.19 5.38
N ALA A 152 12.26 40.98 5.04
CA ALA A 152 12.73 41.09 3.67
C ALA A 152 13.42 39.78 3.24
N GLU A 153 14.21 39.21 4.15
CA GLU A 153 14.85 37.89 4.05
C GLU A 153 13.83 36.77 3.86
N ALA A 154 12.85 36.61 4.77
CA ALA A 154 11.76 35.65 4.60
C ALA A 154 11.01 35.83 3.27
N LYS A 155 10.77 37.08 2.84
CA LYS A 155 10.12 37.36 1.56
C LYS A 155 11.03 37.05 0.35
N SER A 156 12.35 37.10 0.49
CA SER A 156 13.29 36.73 -0.57
C SER A 156 13.29 35.22 -0.85
N PHE A 157 12.89 34.40 0.12
CA PHE A 157 12.64 32.97 -0.09
C PHE A 157 11.29 32.66 -0.73
N ALA A 158 10.30 33.57 -0.69
CA ALA A 158 8.99 33.33 -1.30
C ALA A 158 9.06 33.23 -2.83
N LEU A 159 8.44 32.19 -3.40
CA LEU A 159 8.37 32.02 -4.86
C LEU A 159 7.44 33.07 -5.50
N ASP A 160 6.28 33.34 -4.90
CA ASP A 160 5.45 34.49 -5.25
C ASP A 160 5.85 35.74 -4.44
N GLY A 161 6.22 36.80 -5.17
CA GLY A 161 6.49 38.13 -4.60
C GLY A 161 5.26 38.86 -4.06
N ARG A 162 4.04 38.33 -4.21
CA ARG A 162 2.77 38.90 -3.70
C ARG A 162 2.17 38.16 -2.50
N VAL A 163 2.77 37.04 -2.06
CA VAL A 163 2.31 36.23 -0.92
C VAL A 163 1.94 37.07 0.31
N ARG A 164 0.80 36.77 0.96
CA ARG A 164 0.39 37.50 2.16
C ARG A 164 1.27 37.09 3.35
N ARG A 165 1.40 37.99 4.32
CA ARG A 165 2.21 37.76 5.52
C ARG A 165 1.71 36.60 6.41
N ALA A 166 0.43 36.23 6.33
CA ALA A 166 -0.10 35.04 7.02
C ALA A 166 0.39 33.76 6.31
N GLU A 167 0.06 33.61 5.03
CA GLU A 167 0.54 32.52 4.16
C GLU A 167 2.07 32.32 4.27
N LEU A 168 2.86 33.39 4.27
CA LEU A 168 4.31 33.34 4.45
C LEU A 168 4.75 32.93 5.87
N LEU A 169 4.01 33.33 6.92
CA LEU A 169 4.29 32.89 8.29
C LEU A 169 4.04 31.38 8.44
N ASP A 170 2.95 30.89 7.86
CA ASP A 170 2.56 29.49 8.01
C ASP A 170 3.42 28.58 7.10
N ALA A 171 3.82 29.02 5.90
CA ALA A 171 4.83 28.34 5.09
C ALA A 171 6.19 28.22 5.80
N VAL A 172 6.66 29.30 6.44
CA VAL A 172 7.94 29.29 7.21
C VAL A 172 7.84 28.41 8.46
N ARG A 173 6.66 28.33 9.11
CA ARG A 173 6.41 27.39 10.22
C ARG A 173 6.43 25.94 9.77
N THR A 174 5.80 25.63 8.62
CA THR A 174 5.86 24.28 8.05
C THR A 174 7.29 23.91 7.68
N ALA A 175 8.08 24.85 7.14
CA ALA A 175 9.52 24.64 6.92
C ALA A 175 10.27 24.40 8.24
N ALA A 176 10.02 25.19 9.30
CA ALA A 176 10.63 24.99 10.62
C ALA A 176 10.35 23.59 11.20
N ALA A 177 9.10 23.14 11.19
CA ALA A 177 8.73 21.80 11.63
C ALA A 177 9.38 20.71 10.77
N THR A 178 9.31 20.84 9.44
CA THR A 178 9.92 19.89 8.49
C THR A 178 11.43 19.78 8.70
N HIS A 179 12.12 20.90 8.95
CA HIS A 179 13.56 20.93 9.20
C HIS A 179 13.94 20.26 10.52
N ALA A 180 13.16 20.48 11.59
CA ALA A 180 13.37 19.83 12.89
C ALA A 180 13.12 18.32 12.81
N ASP A 181 12.02 17.90 12.17
CA ASP A 181 11.70 16.49 11.97
C ASP A 181 12.75 15.76 11.13
N TRP A 182 13.20 16.39 10.02
CA TRP A 182 14.25 15.89 9.15
C TRP A 182 15.60 15.80 9.87
N THR A 183 15.99 16.85 10.61
CA THR A 183 17.20 16.85 11.45
C THR A 183 17.20 15.68 12.44
N ALA A 184 16.03 15.35 13.00
CA ALA A 184 15.82 14.24 13.92
C ALA A 184 15.53 12.88 13.21
N ALA A 185 15.84 12.74 11.92
CA ALA A 185 15.68 11.50 11.15
C ALA A 185 16.89 11.22 10.23
N ALA A 186 17.39 12.23 9.51
CA ALA A 186 18.51 12.18 8.57
C ALA A 186 19.75 12.97 9.05
N GLY A 187 19.73 13.47 10.29
CA GLY A 187 20.82 14.22 10.92
C GLY A 187 20.89 15.70 10.53
N ALA A 188 21.54 16.50 11.38
CA ALA A 188 21.55 17.96 11.30
C ALA A 188 22.39 18.58 10.15
N ALA A 189 22.98 17.76 9.28
CA ALA A 189 23.88 18.20 8.21
C ALA A 189 23.23 18.23 6.82
N THR A 190 22.02 17.67 6.67
CA THR A 190 21.31 17.56 5.39
C THR A 190 20.07 18.45 5.39
N ARG A 191 19.78 19.12 4.27
CA ARG A 191 18.48 19.78 4.07
C ARG A 191 17.42 18.73 3.73
N PRO A 192 16.13 18.96 4.05
CA PRO A 192 15.03 18.13 3.56
C PRO A 192 15.10 17.95 2.04
N VAL A 193 15.08 16.69 1.60
CA VAL A 193 15.04 16.36 0.17
C VAL A 193 13.69 16.77 -0.41
N VAL A 194 13.73 17.44 -1.57
CA VAL A 194 12.55 17.77 -2.36
C VAL A 194 12.58 16.90 -3.60
N THR A 195 11.69 15.91 -3.65
CA THR A 195 11.51 15.02 -4.80
C THR A 195 10.28 15.40 -5.62
N ASP A 196 10.07 14.71 -6.74
CA ASP A 196 8.89 14.86 -7.61
C ASP A 196 7.58 14.50 -6.89
N ALA A 197 6.47 15.04 -7.38
CA ALA A 197 5.16 14.84 -6.76
C ALA A 197 4.59 13.43 -6.99
N ALA A 198 4.93 12.77 -8.09
CA ALA A 198 4.26 11.55 -8.54
C ALA A 198 4.78 10.31 -7.81
N GLY A 199 6.11 10.11 -7.78
CA GLY A 199 6.76 9.05 -7.01
C GLY A 199 6.46 9.17 -5.52
N LEU A 200 6.51 10.39 -4.97
CA LEU A 200 6.16 10.65 -3.58
C LEU A 200 4.69 10.35 -3.25
N SER A 201 3.75 10.64 -4.15
CA SER A 201 2.33 10.28 -3.95
C SER A 201 2.12 8.77 -3.99
N SER A 202 2.77 8.07 -4.93
CA SER A 202 2.68 6.61 -5.05
C SER A 202 3.28 5.89 -3.84
N VAL A 203 4.44 6.34 -3.34
CA VAL A 203 5.05 5.80 -2.11
C VAL A 203 4.20 6.12 -0.88
N ALA A 204 3.61 7.31 -0.81
CA ALA A 204 2.75 7.67 0.31
C ALA A 204 1.47 6.83 0.39
N GLN A 205 0.84 6.54 -0.76
CA GLN A 205 -0.34 5.66 -0.81
C GLN A 205 0.01 4.27 -0.29
N ALA A 206 1.07 3.64 -0.81
CA ALA A 206 1.52 2.32 -0.37
C ALA A 206 1.87 2.27 1.14
N VAL A 207 2.49 3.33 1.68
CA VAL A 207 2.80 3.44 3.11
C VAL A 207 1.53 3.64 3.98
N GLU A 208 0.47 4.26 3.45
CA GLU A 208 -0.83 4.38 4.13
C GLU A 208 -1.61 3.05 4.09
N GLU A 209 -1.59 2.35 2.96
CA GLU A 209 -2.20 1.03 2.74
C GLU A 209 -1.56 -0.04 3.64
N LEU A 210 -0.23 -0.16 3.61
CA LEU A 210 0.55 -0.96 4.57
C LEU A 210 0.26 -0.55 6.02
N GLY A 211 0.21 0.76 6.28
CA GLY A 211 -0.15 1.34 7.58
C GLY A 211 -1.50 0.84 8.08
N GLN A 212 -2.50 0.74 7.21
CA GLN A 212 -3.83 0.27 7.58
C GLN A 212 -3.88 -1.24 7.78
N ALA A 213 -3.24 -2.02 6.91
CA ALA A 213 -3.21 -3.48 7.04
C ALA A 213 -2.46 -3.92 8.33
N VAL A 214 -1.33 -3.28 8.67
CA VAL A 214 -0.64 -3.52 9.95
C VAL A 214 -1.51 -3.14 11.16
N ARG A 215 -2.28 -2.03 11.10
CA ARG A 215 -3.22 -1.67 12.19
C ARG A 215 -4.31 -2.73 12.39
N THR A 216 -4.91 -3.24 11.32
CA THR A 216 -5.89 -4.34 11.39
C THR A 216 -5.28 -5.60 12.01
N LEU A 217 -4.07 -5.98 11.57
CA LEU A 217 -3.38 -7.17 12.08
C LEU A 217 -2.95 -7.02 13.56
N ALA A 218 -2.46 -5.84 13.96
CA ALA A 218 -2.03 -5.56 15.33
C ALA A 218 -3.20 -5.56 16.34
N ALA A 219 -4.42 -5.19 15.90
CA ALA A 219 -5.61 -5.30 16.73
C ALA A 219 -5.96 -6.76 17.07
N LEU A 220 -5.61 -7.70 16.17
CA LEU A 220 -5.85 -9.14 16.34
C LEU A 220 -4.68 -9.89 16.99
N LEU A 221 -3.49 -9.27 17.06
CA LEU A 221 -2.27 -9.78 17.70
C LEU A 221 -1.83 -8.91 18.91
N PRO A 222 -2.66 -8.83 19.97
CA PRO A 222 -2.37 -7.97 21.12
C PRO A 222 -1.04 -8.36 21.81
N GLY A 223 -0.19 -7.37 22.04
CA GLY A 223 1.14 -7.54 22.64
C GLY A 223 2.31 -7.51 21.63
N GLN A 224 2.05 -7.45 20.32
CA GLN A 224 3.09 -7.26 19.29
C GLN A 224 3.02 -5.85 18.69
N SER A 225 4.12 -5.10 18.78
CA SER A 225 4.25 -3.74 18.19
C SER A 225 4.72 -3.81 16.73
N LEU A 226 3.84 -4.33 15.86
CA LEU A 226 4.11 -4.64 14.45
C LEU A 226 4.59 -3.44 13.61
N ASP A 227 4.24 -2.22 14.00
CA ASP A 227 4.67 -0.97 13.34
C ASP A 227 6.14 -0.64 13.59
N THR A 228 6.63 -0.98 14.80
CA THR A 228 8.03 -0.79 15.22
C THR A 228 8.95 -1.97 14.90
N LEU A 229 8.39 -3.08 14.39
CA LEU A 229 9.14 -4.28 14.01
C LEU A 229 9.98 -3.99 12.75
N PRO A 230 11.20 -4.53 12.61
CA PRO A 230 11.98 -4.41 11.38
C PRO A 230 11.21 -4.99 10.19
N LEU A 231 11.21 -4.28 9.05
CA LEU A 231 10.37 -4.63 7.89
C LEU A 231 10.63 -6.05 7.33
N THR A 232 11.82 -6.60 7.52
CA THR A 232 12.15 -8.00 7.20
C THR A 232 11.53 -8.98 8.17
N GLU A 233 11.60 -8.71 9.48
CA GLU A 233 10.98 -9.55 10.52
C GLU A 233 9.44 -9.48 10.45
N LEU A 234 8.90 -8.35 9.99
CA LEU A 234 7.47 -8.19 9.68
C LEU A 234 7.06 -9.04 8.47
N ALA A 235 7.86 -9.06 7.39
CA ALA A 235 7.61 -9.94 6.25
C ALA A 235 7.67 -11.44 6.66
N ASP A 236 8.72 -11.84 7.39
CA ASP A 236 8.87 -13.19 7.93
C ASP A 236 7.73 -13.59 8.90
N LEU A 237 7.10 -12.62 9.57
CA LEU A 237 5.92 -12.84 10.41
C LEU A 237 4.64 -12.97 9.57
N VAL A 238 4.44 -12.10 8.58
CA VAL A 238 3.28 -12.13 7.66
C VAL A 238 3.24 -13.43 6.86
N ASP A 239 4.37 -13.91 6.33
CA ASP A 239 4.43 -15.18 5.60
C ASP A 239 4.14 -16.39 6.52
N ARG A 240 4.61 -16.37 7.78
CA ARG A 240 4.27 -17.42 8.76
C ARG A 240 2.81 -17.41 9.20
N LEU A 241 2.20 -16.23 9.33
CA LEU A 241 0.76 -16.10 9.62
C LEU A 241 -0.09 -16.53 8.41
N ALA A 242 0.34 -16.24 7.19
CA ALA A 242 -0.32 -16.68 5.97
C ALA A 242 -0.23 -18.21 5.76
N ALA A 243 0.89 -18.83 6.15
CA ALA A 243 1.04 -20.29 6.16
C ALA A 243 0.11 -20.99 7.16
N ASP A 244 -0.41 -20.26 8.17
CA ASP A 244 -1.27 -20.77 9.24
C ASP A 244 -2.74 -20.27 9.13
N GLU A 245 -3.18 -19.82 7.95
CA GLU A 245 -4.58 -19.41 7.72
C GLU A 245 -5.58 -20.55 8.00
N GLY A 246 -5.16 -21.82 7.87
CA GLY A 246 -5.94 -22.97 8.30
C GLY A 246 -6.27 -22.98 9.80
N THR A 247 -5.43 -22.40 10.67
CA THR A 247 -5.74 -22.20 12.09
C THR A 247 -6.58 -20.95 12.31
N LEU A 248 -6.28 -19.85 11.60
CA LEU A 248 -7.03 -18.58 11.68
C LEU A 248 -8.54 -18.80 11.55
N TYR A 249 -8.98 -19.54 10.53
CA TYR A 249 -10.41 -19.81 10.30
C TYR A 249 -11.02 -20.83 11.28
N ARG A 250 -10.21 -21.64 11.98
CA ARG A 250 -10.68 -22.56 13.04
C ARG A 250 -10.88 -21.88 14.40
N LEU A 251 -10.20 -20.78 14.68
CA LEU A 251 -10.22 -20.10 15.99
C LEU A 251 -11.63 -19.71 16.49
N PRO A 252 -12.53 -19.12 15.68
CA PRO A 252 -13.87 -18.75 16.15
C PRO A 252 -14.68 -19.98 16.61
N SER A 253 -14.66 -21.05 15.81
CA SER A 253 -15.34 -22.32 16.13
C SER A 253 -14.76 -22.99 17.37
N LEU A 254 -13.42 -23.02 17.51
CA LEU A 254 -12.75 -23.54 18.71
C LEU A 254 -13.18 -22.78 19.98
N ARG A 255 -13.32 -21.46 19.92
CA ARG A 255 -13.73 -20.63 21.06
C ARG A 255 -15.19 -20.80 21.43
N ALA A 256 -16.07 -20.87 20.43
CA ALA A 256 -17.49 -21.16 20.63
C ALA A 256 -17.68 -22.52 21.32
N LEU A 257 -17.00 -23.56 20.83
CA LEU A 257 -17.05 -24.90 21.42
C LEU A 257 -16.44 -24.95 22.82
N HIS A 258 -15.25 -24.38 23.04
CA HIS A 258 -14.65 -24.31 24.38
C HIS A 258 -15.58 -23.62 25.38
N THR A 259 -16.23 -22.52 24.98
CA THR A 259 -17.17 -21.79 25.85
C THR A 259 -18.41 -22.63 26.16
N ALA A 260 -19.06 -23.21 25.14
CA ALA A 260 -20.24 -24.07 25.34
C ALA A 260 -19.95 -25.31 26.21
N LEU A 261 -18.78 -25.93 26.04
CA LEU A 261 -18.33 -27.07 26.85
C LEU A 261 -17.99 -26.66 28.29
N ALA A 262 -17.37 -25.50 28.50
CA ALA A 262 -17.10 -24.95 29.82
C ALA A 262 -18.40 -24.58 30.57
N ASP A 263 -19.35 -23.92 29.89
CA ASP A 263 -20.68 -23.59 30.42
C ASP A 263 -21.51 -24.84 30.71
N SER A 264 -21.28 -25.94 29.98
CA SER A 264 -21.82 -27.27 30.26
C SER A 264 -21.15 -27.98 31.45
N GLY A 265 -20.21 -27.32 32.14
CA GLY A 265 -19.51 -27.83 33.32
C GLY A 265 -18.29 -28.72 33.03
N LEU A 266 -17.87 -28.85 31.76
CA LEU A 266 -16.76 -29.73 31.37
C LEU A 266 -15.37 -29.09 31.52
N GLY A 267 -15.27 -27.89 32.10
CA GLY A 267 -14.00 -27.13 32.18
C GLY A 267 -12.82 -27.87 32.81
N GLU A 268 -13.06 -28.69 33.85
CA GLU A 268 -12.00 -29.54 34.44
C GLU A 268 -11.55 -30.66 33.49
N LEU A 269 -12.48 -31.25 32.73
CA LEU A 269 -12.17 -32.26 31.70
C LEU A 269 -11.43 -31.64 30.51
N LEU A 270 -11.78 -30.42 30.09
CA LEU A 270 -11.05 -29.70 29.04
C LEU A 270 -9.59 -29.46 29.45
N ALA A 271 -9.35 -29.06 30.70
CA ALA A 271 -8.00 -28.91 31.24
C ALA A 271 -7.24 -30.26 31.30
N GLU A 272 -7.90 -31.33 31.75
CA GLU A 272 -7.31 -32.68 31.80
C GLU A 272 -6.91 -33.20 30.40
N LEU A 273 -7.72 -32.92 29.38
CA LEU A 273 -7.47 -33.32 27.99
C LEU A 273 -6.42 -32.45 27.30
N ALA A 274 -6.36 -31.15 27.62
CA ALA A 274 -5.34 -30.23 27.13
C ALA A 274 -3.95 -30.56 27.69
N GLU A 275 -3.82 -30.87 28.99
CA GLU A 275 -2.55 -31.29 29.60
C GLU A 275 -1.97 -32.55 28.92
N ARG A 276 -2.83 -33.41 28.36
CA ARG A 276 -2.45 -34.67 27.71
C ARG A 276 -2.50 -34.64 26.17
N GLN A 277 -2.80 -33.50 25.56
CA GLN A 277 -2.90 -33.34 24.10
C GLN A 277 -3.81 -34.39 23.43
N ALA A 278 -4.96 -34.67 24.04
CA ALA A 278 -5.82 -35.77 23.67
C ALA A 278 -6.40 -35.66 22.24
N ASP A 279 -6.42 -36.78 21.51
CA ASP A 279 -7.14 -36.89 20.23
C ASP A 279 -8.67 -37.04 20.44
N ARG A 280 -9.45 -37.05 19.36
CA ARG A 280 -10.91 -37.21 19.42
C ARG A 280 -11.35 -38.53 20.05
N GLU A 281 -10.60 -39.63 19.88
CA GLU A 281 -10.95 -40.91 20.51
C GLU A 281 -10.77 -40.83 22.02
N ALA A 282 -9.64 -40.32 22.49
CA ALA A 282 -9.33 -40.13 23.91
C ALA A 282 -10.30 -39.13 24.58
N ALA A 283 -10.64 -38.02 23.92
CA ALA A 283 -11.59 -37.04 24.42
C ALA A 283 -13.00 -37.63 24.60
N LEU A 284 -13.52 -38.34 23.59
CA LEU A 284 -14.82 -39.01 23.66
C LEU A 284 -14.83 -40.12 24.73
N ALA A 285 -13.78 -40.93 24.80
CA ALA A 285 -13.66 -41.98 25.82
C ALA A 285 -13.57 -41.42 27.25
N ALA A 286 -12.98 -40.25 27.45
CA ALA A 286 -12.95 -39.56 28.74
C ALA A 286 -14.31 -38.96 29.13
N TYR A 287 -15.07 -38.42 28.17
CA TYR A 287 -16.45 -37.99 28.40
C TYR A 287 -17.38 -39.16 28.75
N ASP A 288 -17.24 -40.29 28.05
CA ASP A 288 -18.00 -41.51 28.36
C ASP A 288 -17.59 -42.11 29.72
N ARG A 289 -16.33 -41.96 30.14
CA ARG A 289 -15.87 -42.30 31.49
C ARG A 289 -16.56 -41.43 32.55
N LEU A 290 -16.61 -40.11 32.34
CA LEU A 290 -17.24 -39.14 33.24
C LEU A 290 -18.75 -39.40 33.41
N ASN A 291 -19.44 -39.79 32.34
CA ASN A 291 -20.87 -40.10 32.35
C ASN A 291 -21.20 -41.57 32.73
N GLY A 292 -20.18 -42.40 33.00
CA GLY A 292 -20.35 -43.81 33.37
C GLY A 292 -20.81 -44.72 32.23
N THR A 293 -20.71 -44.29 30.97
CA THR A 293 -21.06 -45.06 29.77
C THR A 293 -19.89 -45.89 29.22
N ALA A 294 -18.63 -45.55 29.54
CA ALA A 294 -17.44 -46.33 29.20
C ALA A 294 -16.72 -46.91 30.43
N THR A 295 -15.91 -47.94 30.21
CA THR A 295 -15.07 -48.55 31.26
C THR A 295 -13.76 -47.76 31.43
N GLU A 296 -13.30 -47.68 32.67
CA GLU A 296 -12.06 -46.98 33.05
C GLU A 296 -10.83 -47.52 32.29
N ALA A 297 -10.77 -48.83 32.04
CA ALA A 297 -9.69 -49.45 31.27
C ALA A 297 -9.63 -48.96 29.82
N ALA A 298 -10.77 -48.88 29.12
CA ALA A 298 -10.83 -48.38 27.73
C ALA A 298 -10.45 -46.90 27.66
N ALA A 299 -10.92 -46.09 28.61
CA ALA A 299 -10.64 -44.67 28.68
C ALA A 299 -9.23 -44.32 29.19
N ILE A 300 -8.51 -45.27 29.81
CA ILE A 300 -7.06 -45.19 30.04
C ILE A 300 -6.31 -45.59 28.76
N GLN A 301 -6.77 -46.62 28.05
CA GLN A 301 -6.10 -47.14 26.86
C GLN A 301 -6.09 -46.14 25.69
N ALA A 302 -7.21 -45.45 25.43
CA ALA A 302 -7.26 -44.38 24.42
C ALA A 302 -6.33 -43.21 24.79
N LEU A 303 -6.35 -42.78 26.06
CA LEU A 303 -5.51 -41.71 26.58
C LEU A 303 -4.00 -42.06 26.57
N ALA A 304 -3.67 -43.35 26.58
CA ALA A 304 -2.30 -43.86 26.50
C ALA A 304 -1.80 -44.09 25.05
N ALA A 305 -2.65 -43.92 24.03
CA ALA A 305 -2.24 -43.96 22.62
C ALA A 305 -1.43 -42.72 22.20
N GLY A 306 -1.63 -41.60 22.90
CA GLY A 306 -1.02 -40.30 22.58
C GLY A 306 -1.63 -39.64 21.34
N PRO A 307 -1.11 -38.46 20.94
CA PRO A 307 -1.47 -37.85 19.67
C PRO A 307 -0.98 -38.75 18.53
N ARG A 308 -1.92 -39.35 17.79
CA ARG A 308 -1.58 -40.08 16.56
C ARG A 308 -1.17 -39.07 15.49
N GLU A 309 0.04 -39.23 14.93
CA GLU A 309 0.34 -38.62 13.62
C GLU A 309 -0.68 -39.15 12.59
N PRO A 310 -1.13 -38.33 11.63
CA PRO A 310 -2.08 -38.77 10.63
C PRO A 310 -1.47 -39.91 9.80
N GLU A 311 -2.00 -41.12 9.98
CA GLU A 311 -1.54 -42.32 9.30
C GLU A 311 -1.68 -42.13 7.78
N VAL A 312 -0.55 -41.95 7.10
CA VAL A 312 -0.50 -41.80 5.64
C VAL A 312 -0.93 -43.13 5.05
N ALA A 313 -2.21 -43.23 4.67
CA ALA A 313 -2.83 -44.47 4.25
C ALA A 313 -2.04 -45.12 3.11
N GLU A 314 -1.38 -46.24 3.40
CA GLU A 314 -0.77 -47.07 2.37
C GLU A 314 -1.88 -47.54 1.40
N PRO A 315 -1.63 -47.50 0.07
CA PRO A 315 -2.66 -47.82 -0.91
C PRO A 315 -3.02 -49.30 -0.82
N VAL A 316 -4.19 -49.59 -0.23
CA VAL A 316 -4.73 -50.95 -0.11
C VAL A 316 -4.96 -51.52 -1.50
N GLU A 317 -4.20 -52.56 -1.86
CA GLU A 317 -4.44 -53.33 -3.09
C GLU A 317 -5.82 -53.98 -3.03
N VAL A 318 -6.76 -53.44 -3.82
CA VAL A 318 -8.07 -54.08 -4.05
C VAL A 318 -7.88 -55.34 -4.90
N ALA A 319 -7.95 -56.49 -4.24
CA ALA A 319 -7.74 -57.80 -4.87
C ALA A 319 -8.64 -58.02 -6.10
N ALA A 320 -8.02 -58.34 -7.24
CA ALA A 320 -8.72 -58.66 -8.47
C ALA A 320 -9.48 -60.00 -8.36
N VAL A 321 -10.65 -60.07 -8.99
CA VAL A 321 -11.46 -61.29 -9.09
C VAL A 321 -11.03 -62.11 -10.31
N GLU A 322 -10.73 -63.40 -10.11
CA GLU A 322 -10.31 -64.31 -11.18
C GLU A 322 -11.40 -64.54 -12.25
N VAL A 323 -11.03 -64.47 -13.53
CA VAL A 323 -11.73 -65.15 -14.64
C VAL A 323 -10.73 -65.69 -15.67
N ALA A 324 -10.50 -67.00 -15.60
CA ALA A 324 -10.10 -67.94 -16.67
C ALA A 324 -9.07 -67.54 -17.77
N GLU A 325 -7.93 -68.23 -17.76
CA GLU A 325 -7.11 -68.54 -18.96
C GLU A 325 -7.80 -69.62 -19.86
N PRO A 326 -7.19 -70.19 -20.93
CA PRO A 326 -5.93 -69.85 -21.62
C PRO A 326 -5.98 -69.84 -23.17
N VAL A 327 -4.98 -69.23 -23.81
CA VAL A 327 -4.46 -69.70 -25.12
C VAL A 327 -2.93 -69.44 -25.21
N GLU A 328 -2.20 -70.39 -25.79
CA GLU A 328 -0.80 -70.25 -26.26
C GLU A 328 -0.74 -69.36 -27.54
N VAL A 329 0.37 -68.99 -28.19
CA VAL A 329 1.69 -69.62 -28.37
C VAL A 329 2.75 -68.56 -28.81
N GLU A 330 4.01 -69.01 -28.87
CA GLU A 330 5.15 -68.48 -29.64
C GLU A 330 5.89 -67.23 -29.14
N ALA A 331 7.20 -67.24 -29.42
CA ALA A 331 8.20 -66.23 -29.04
C ALA A 331 8.98 -65.81 -30.30
N VAL A 332 9.70 -64.68 -30.27
CA VAL A 332 10.90 -64.44 -31.10
C VAL A 332 11.65 -63.16 -30.69
N VAL A 333 12.91 -63.33 -30.26
CA VAL A 333 14.12 -62.52 -30.58
C VAL A 333 14.26 -61.04 -30.11
N GLU A 334 15.40 -60.77 -29.47
CA GLU A 334 16.06 -59.49 -29.14
C GLU A 334 16.77 -58.83 -30.37
N PRO A 335 17.40 -57.62 -30.33
CA PRO A 335 17.27 -56.43 -29.46
C PRO A 335 17.22 -55.09 -30.28
N GLU A 336 17.54 -53.96 -29.62
CA GLU A 336 18.05 -52.68 -30.16
C GLU A 336 17.17 -51.81 -31.08
N LEU A 337 16.86 -50.57 -30.64
CA LEU A 337 17.45 -49.32 -31.14
C LEU A 337 16.93 -48.07 -30.38
N GLU A 338 17.65 -46.95 -30.49
CA GLU A 338 17.21 -45.63 -29.99
C GLU A 338 16.18 -44.97 -30.94
N VAL A 339 15.30 -44.09 -30.42
CA VAL A 339 15.04 -42.74 -30.99
C VAL A 339 14.09 -41.89 -30.11
N VAL A 340 14.42 -40.59 -30.09
CA VAL A 340 13.72 -39.36 -29.67
C VAL A 340 12.17 -39.33 -29.74
N ALA A 341 11.58 -38.55 -28.80
CA ALA A 341 10.36 -37.72 -28.89
C ALA A 341 9.25 -38.05 -27.88
N GLU A 342 9.07 -37.16 -26.90
CA GLU A 342 7.88 -37.10 -26.04
C GLU A 342 6.84 -36.18 -26.71
N VAL A 343 5.61 -36.69 -26.93
CA VAL A 343 4.51 -35.95 -27.57
C VAL A 343 3.38 -35.81 -26.55
N THR A 344 3.02 -34.56 -26.23
CA THR A 344 1.85 -34.23 -25.42
C THR A 344 0.55 -34.46 -26.19
N PRO A 345 -0.39 -35.28 -25.68
CA PRO A 345 -1.74 -35.36 -26.24
C PRO A 345 -2.64 -34.21 -25.74
N GLU A 346 -3.58 -33.80 -26.58
CA GLU A 346 -4.66 -32.88 -26.22
C GLU A 346 -5.79 -33.62 -25.48
N PRO A 347 -6.45 -33.03 -24.46
CA PRO A 347 -7.71 -33.51 -23.92
C PRO A 347 -8.93 -32.90 -24.63
N GLU A 348 -10.00 -33.69 -24.77
CA GLU A 348 -11.22 -33.32 -25.50
C GLU A 348 -12.18 -32.40 -24.73
N ALA A 349 -13.18 -31.84 -25.43
CA ALA A 349 -14.12 -30.86 -24.90
C ALA A 349 -15.28 -31.47 -24.07
N VAL A 350 -15.75 -30.71 -23.06
CA VAL A 350 -17.00 -31.00 -22.33
C VAL A 350 -17.89 -29.76 -22.26
N VAL A 351 -18.91 -29.77 -23.12
CA VAL A 351 -20.26 -29.18 -22.98
C VAL A 351 -20.50 -28.13 -21.87
N GLU A 352 -20.78 -26.90 -22.29
CA GLU A 352 -21.46 -25.89 -21.46
C GLU A 352 -22.97 -26.19 -21.35
N PRO A 353 -23.62 -26.03 -20.18
CA PRO A 353 -25.07 -26.14 -20.04
C PRO A 353 -25.78 -24.82 -20.42
N GLU A 354 -26.79 -24.91 -21.29
CA GLU A 354 -27.69 -23.78 -21.57
C GLU A 354 -28.51 -23.40 -20.33
N LEU A 355 -28.67 -22.10 -20.07
CA LEU A 355 -29.58 -21.55 -19.06
C LEU A 355 -30.56 -20.56 -19.71
N GLU A 356 -31.83 -20.65 -19.34
CA GLU A 356 -32.92 -19.90 -19.99
C GLU A 356 -32.88 -18.39 -19.69
N VAL A 357 -33.07 -17.57 -20.73
CA VAL A 357 -33.14 -16.11 -20.60
C VAL A 357 -34.52 -15.69 -20.09
N VAL A 358 -34.62 -15.40 -18.79
CA VAL A 358 -35.75 -14.65 -18.23
C VAL A 358 -35.53 -13.16 -18.48
N ALA A 359 -36.34 -12.57 -19.35
CA ALA A 359 -36.27 -11.14 -19.65
C ALA A 359 -36.98 -10.31 -18.58
N GLU A 360 -36.22 -9.55 -17.79
CA GLU A 360 -36.77 -8.48 -16.94
C GLU A 360 -36.71 -7.13 -17.68
N VAL A 361 -37.74 -6.30 -17.48
CA VAL A 361 -38.04 -5.15 -18.34
C VAL A 361 -37.50 -3.85 -17.77
N THR A 362 -36.69 -3.13 -18.56
CA THR A 362 -36.29 -1.74 -18.29
C THR A 362 -37.47 -0.77 -18.48
N PRO A 363 -37.86 0.02 -17.48
CA PRO A 363 -38.73 1.18 -17.68
C PRO A 363 -37.92 2.43 -18.02
N GLU A 364 -38.37 3.19 -19.03
CA GLU A 364 -37.87 4.55 -19.31
C GLU A 364 -38.45 5.57 -18.30
N PRO A 365 -37.79 6.73 -18.07
CA PRO A 365 -38.23 7.70 -17.08
C PRO A 365 -39.35 8.63 -17.60
N GLU A 366 -40.51 8.62 -16.95
CA GLU A 366 -41.58 9.61 -17.12
C GLU A 366 -41.73 10.55 -15.89
N ALA A 367 -42.51 11.62 -16.07
CA ALA A 367 -42.30 12.89 -15.38
C ALA A 367 -43.28 13.25 -14.23
N VAL A 368 -42.73 13.98 -13.25
CA VAL A 368 -43.35 15.04 -12.43
C VAL A 368 -44.85 14.91 -12.12
N VAL A 369 -45.16 14.47 -10.89
CA VAL A 369 -46.37 14.87 -10.15
C VAL A 369 -45.96 15.14 -8.69
N GLU A 370 -46.39 16.27 -8.12
CA GLU A 370 -46.19 16.61 -6.72
C GLU A 370 -47.28 15.97 -5.85
N PRO A 371 -46.95 15.21 -4.78
CA PRO A 371 -47.90 14.83 -3.74
C PRO A 371 -47.81 15.79 -2.55
N GLU A 372 -48.89 16.53 -2.27
CA GLU A 372 -49.08 17.17 -0.97
C GLU A 372 -49.18 16.08 0.11
N LEU A 373 -48.46 16.24 1.23
CA LEU A 373 -48.56 15.35 2.39
C LEU A 373 -48.72 16.16 3.68
N GLU A 374 -49.72 15.78 4.49
CA GLU A 374 -50.03 16.41 5.76
C GLU A 374 -48.95 16.11 6.81
N VAL A 375 -48.36 17.15 7.41
CA VAL A 375 -47.39 16.99 8.50
C VAL A 375 -48.13 16.76 9.82
N VAL A 376 -48.18 15.51 10.27
CA VAL A 376 -48.56 15.19 11.66
C VAL A 376 -47.43 15.62 12.58
N ALA A 377 -47.71 16.55 13.48
CA ALA A 377 -46.71 17.08 14.40
C ALA A 377 -46.50 16.16 15.62
N GLU A 378 -45.28 15.65 15.78
CA GLU A 378 -44.80 15.04 17.03
C GLU A 378 -43.83 16.02 17.73
N VAL A 379 -43.96 16.15 19.06
CA VAL A 379 -43.33 17.24 19.82
C VAL A 379 -42.03 16.78 20.47
N ALA A 380 -40.91 17.34 20.00
CA ALA A 380 -39.62 17.30 20.71
C ALA A 380 -39.47 18.55 21.61
N PRO A 381 -38.89 18.43 22.82
CA PRO A 381 -38.74 19.55 23.75
C PRO A 381 -37.62 20.53 23.36
N GLU A 382 -37.79 21.80 23.71
CA GLU A 382 -36.84 22.89 23.44
C GLU A 382 -35.58 22.79 24.32
N PRO A 383 -34.38 23.19 23.82
CA PRO A 383 -33.18 23.32 24.63
C PRO A 383 -33.19 24.63 25.44
N GLU A 384 -32.88 24.56 26.74
CA GLU A 384 -32.80 25.73 27.62
C GLU A 384 -31.66 26.68 27.21
N ALA A 385 -31.97 27.98 27.07
CA ALA A 385 -30.98 29.01 26.77
C ALA A 385 -30.23 29.46 28.04
N VAL A 386 -28.90 29.37 28.04
CA VAL A 386 -28.07 29.89 29.13
C VAL A 386 -28.05 31.42 29.09
N VAL A 387 -28.40 32.05 30.22
CA VAL A 387 -28.50 33.51 30.35
C VAL A 387 -27.14 34.10 30.73
N GLU A 388 -26.59 34.96 29.86
CA GLU A 388 -25.53 35.90 30.24
C GLU A 388 -26.15 37.13 30.94
N PRO A 389 -25.64 37.56 32.12
CA PRO A 389 -26.18 38.71 32.82
C PRO A 389 -25.69 40.05 32.24
N GLU A 390 -26.65 40.90 31.89
CA GLU A 390 -26.44 42.29 31.50
C GLU A 390 -25.75 43.10 32.62
N VAL A 391 -24.70 43.86 32.29
CA VAL A 391 -24.04 44.80 33.22
C VAL A 391 -24.11 46.21 32.65
N VAL A 392 -24.71 47.11 33.43
CA VAL A 392 -25.09 48.47 33.02
C VAL A 392 -23.88 49.39 32.85
N ALA A 393 -23.94 50.26 31.84
CA ALA A 393 -22.94 51.31 31.64
C ALA A 393 -23.17 52.51 32.57
N GLU A 394 -22.11 52.99 33.22
CA GLU A 394 -22.10 54.26 33.96
C GLU A 394 -21.10 55.24 33.32
N VAL A 395 -21.34 56.54 33.50
CA VAL A 395 -20.71 57.64 32.74
C VAL A 395 -19.50 58.23 33.48
N ALA A 396 -18.57 58.83 32.73
CA ALA A 396 -17.36 59.48 33.22
C ALA A 396 -17.61 60.62 34.23
N PRO A 397 -16.57 61.02 34.97
CA PRO A 397 -16.03 62.35 34.64
C PRO A 397 -14.50 62.38 34.42
N GLU A 398 -14.04 63.51 33.85
CA GLU A 398 -12.63 63.87 33.62
C GLU A 398 -11.92 64.26 34.94
N PRO A 399 -10.58 64.40 34.90
CA PRO A 399 -10.04 65.73 35.18
C PRO A 399 -9.02 66.25 34.14
N GLU A 400 -8.74 67.55 34.25
CA GLU A 400 -8.15 68.43 33.22
C GLU A 400 -6.70 68.88 33.55
N VAL A 401 -5.90 69.24 32.52
CA VAL A 401 -4.56 69.93 32.56
C VAL A 401 -3.42 69.24 33.36
N VAL A 402 -2.11 69.31 33.07
CA VAL A 402 -1.17 70.42 32.74
C VAL A 402 0.08 69.87 31.96
N ALA A 403 0.71 70.72 31.12
CA ALA A 403 2.11 70.82 30.60
C ALA A 403 3.23 69.82 31.07
N GLU A 404 4.38 69.63 30.40
CA GLU A 404 4.96 70.01 29.08
C GLU A 404 6.24 69.14 28.84
N PRO A 405 6.96 69.19 27.69
CA PRO A 405 8.13 68.32 27.43
C PRO A 405 9.42 68.84 28.10
N VAL A 406 10.38 67.92 28.29
CA VAL A 406 11.77 68.25 28.66
C VAL A 406 12.72 67.66 27.61
N GLU A 407 13.34 68.53 26.83
CA GLU A 407 14.55 68.22 26.07
C GLU A 407 15.76 68.14 27.03
N VAL A 408 16.77 67.34 26.68
CA VAL A 408 18.10 67.41 27.33
C VAL A 408 19.15 67.34 26.24
N GLU A 409 20.01 68.35 26.17
CA GLU A 409 21.09 68.47 25.18
C GLU A 409 22.28 67.53 25.46
N ALA A 410 23.20 67.47 24.51
CA ALA A 410 24.38 66.63 24.55
C ALA A 410 25.51 67.18 25.45
N VAL A 411 26.43 66.28 25.83
CA VAL A 411 27.79 66.60 26.28
C VAL A 411 28.77 65.79 25.43
N VAL A 412 29.94 66.36 25.15
CA VAL A 412 30.91 65.90 24.13
C VAL A 412 32.31 65.71 24.78
N GLU A 413 33.25 65.18 24.00
CA GLU A 413 34.73 65.12 24.21
C GLU A 413 35.31 63.87 24.91
N PRO A 414 36.54 63.42 24.53
CA PRO A 414 37.20 63.57 23.23
C PRO A 414 37.91 62.29 22.69
N GLU A 415 38.48 62.48 21.50
CA GLU A 415 39.35 61.60 20.67
C GLU A 415 40.71 61.25 21.33
N PRO A 416 41.54 60.29 20.82
CA PRO A 416 42.33 60.56 19.60
C PRO A 416 42.79 59.36 18.70
N GLU A 417 42.87 59.63 17.38
CA GLU A 417 43.93 59.23 16.41
C GLU A 417 44.26 57.73 16.10
N PRO A 418 44.95 57.37 14.97
CA PRO A 418 45.83 58.23 14.14
C PRO A 418 45.75 58.17 12.59
N ALA A 419 46.27 59.25 12.00
CA ALA A 419 47.08 59.36 10.76
C ALA A 419 46.51 58.99 9.36
N VAL A 420 46.81 59.86 8.39
CA VAL A 420 46.42 59.83 6.97
C VAL A 420 47.67 59.89 6.07
N VAL A 421 47.68 59.18 4.92
CA VAL A 421 48.48 59.56 3.74
C VAL A 421 47.71 59.26 2.43
N ALA A 422 47.83 60.20 1.48
CA ALA A 422 47.47 60.22 0.04
C ALA A 422 47.34 58.87 -0.72
N ASP A 423 46.41 58.63 -1.67
CA ASP A 423 45.89 59.42 -2.84
C ASP A 423 46.61 59.08 -4.19
N VAL A 424 46.02 59.48 -5.32
CA VAL A 424 46.44 59.39 -6.76
C VAL A 424 45.74 58.33 -7.64
N THR A 425 44.78 58.84 -8.44
CA THR A 425 44.33 58.42 -9.80
C THR A 425 44.69 59.60 -10.76
N PRO A 426 44.65 59.55 -12.12
CA PRO A 426 44.15 58.51 -13.04
C PRO A 426 45.00 58.21 -14.33
N GLU A 427 44.46 57.34 -15.22
CA GLU A 427 44.47 57.26 -16.73
C GLU A 427 45.60 57.86 -17.63
N PRO A 428 45.75 57.47 -18.95
CA PRO A 428 44.93 56.59 -19.81
C PRO A 428 45.70 55.53 -20.69
N GLU A 429 44.97 54.92 -21.65
CA GLU A 429 45.26 54.13 -22.88
C GLU A 429 46.51 54.46 -23.77
N PRO A 430 46.89 53.67 -24.84
CA PRO A 430 46.06 52.76 -25.69
C PRO A 430 46.64 51.43 -26.30
N ALA A 431 45.72 50.47 -26.56
CA ALA A 431 45.71 49.42 -27.63
C ALA A 431 46.89 48.40 -27.67
N VAL A 432 47.07 47.41 -28.60
CA VAL A 432 46.47 46.91 -29.90
C VAL A 432 46.78 45.37 -30.01
N VAL A 433 46.35 44.46 -30.91
CA VAL A 433 45.49 44.35 -32.14
C VAL A 433 44.91 42.89 -32.25
N ALA A 434 43.83 42.69 -33.02
CA ALA A 434 43.43 41.46 -33.78
C ALA A 434 43.12 40.13 -33.01
N GLU A 435 42.33 39.17 -33.52
CA GLU A 435 41.62 39.04 -34.82
C GLU A 435 40.26 38.30 -34.67
N ILE A 436 39.28 38.57 -35.54
CA ILE A 436 37.99 37.85 -35.66
C ILE A 436 37.69 37.64 -37.14
N ALA A 437 37.19 36.46 -37.54
CA ALA A 437 36.66 36.20 -38.87
C ALA A 437 35.30 35.49 -38.82
N VAL A 438 34.36 35.91 -39.67
CA VAL A 438 32.97 35.40 -39.75
C VAL A 438 32.56 35.34 -41.23
N ALA A 439 31.92 34.25 -41.66
CA ALA A 439 31.20 34.20 -42.95
C ALA A 439 30.07 33.14 -42.99
N LYS A 440 28.88 33.59 -43.43
CA LYS A 440 27.73 32.88 -44.03
C LYS A 440 27.72 33.29 -45.55
N PRO A 441 26.76 32.98 -46.46
CA PRO A 441 25.59 32.07 -46.48
C PRO A 441 25.51 31.26 -47.83
N GLU A 442 24.41 30.77 -48.44
CA GLU A 442 22.96 30.51 -48.16
C GLU A 442 22.43 29.45 -49.19
N LEU A 443 21.19 28.97 -49.02
CA LEU A 443 20.16 28.55 -50.03
C LEU A 443 20.48 27.59 -51.21
N ALA A 444 19.73 26.48 -51.36
CA ALA A 444 18.82 26.18 -52.50
C ALA A 444 18.29 24.71 -52.56
N GLU A 445 17.02 24.56 -52.94
CA GLU A 445 16.35 23.39 -53.57
C GLU A 445 15.82 23.86 -54.97
N PRO A 446 15.23 23.07 -55.91
CA PRO A 446 14.63 21.72 -55.78
C PRO A 446 14.75 20.77 -57.03
N GLU A 447 13.86 19.75 -57.06
CA GLU A 447 13.24 19.06 -58.23
C GLU A 447 13.90 17.87 -58.99
N VAL A 448 13.00 17.14 -59.68
CA VAL A 448 13.05 15.80 -60.34
C VAL A 448 13.78 15.81 -61.72
N GLU A 449 14.11 14.70 -62.41
CA GLU A 449 13.20 13.71 -63.06
C GLU A 449 13.96 12.58 -63.83
N ALA A 450 13.30 11.41 -64.07
CA ALA A 450 13.61 10.32 -65.04
C ALA A 450 14.96 9.52 -64.92
N GLU A 451 15.13 8.27 -65.39
CA GLU A 451 14.23 7.26 -66.00
C GLU A 451 14.69 5.79 -65.68
N GLN A 452 14.00 4.76 -66.21
CA GLN A 452 14.15 3.32 -65.90
C GLN A 452 14.96 2.54 -67.00
N PRO A 453 15.12 1.18 -67.03
CA PRO A 453 14.66 0.08 -66.13
C PRO A 453 15.70 -1.05 -65.83
N VAL A 454 15.28 -2.10 -65.08
CA VAL A 454 15.41 -3.56 -65.42
C VAL A 454 14.96 -4.47 -64.24
N VAL A 455 13.92 -5.27 -64.53
CA VAL A 455 13.55 -6.66 -64.11
C VAL A 455 14.00 -7.26 -62.75
N GLU A 456 12.98 -7.75 -62.02
CA GLU A 456 12.91 -8.81 -60.97
C GLU A 456 13.99 -8.92 -59.86
N GLU A 457 13.56 -8.58 -58.64
CA GLU A 457 13.42 -9.58 -57.55
C GLU A 457 12.42 -9.05 -56.51
N SER A 458 11.52 -9.91 -56.00
CA SER A 458 10.44 -9.53 -55.07
C SER A 458 10.95 -9.33 -53.63
N LYS A 459 11.57 -8.18 -53.38
CA LYS A 459 12.01 -7.77 -52.04
C LYS A 459 10.87 -7.81 -51.02
N PRO A 460 11.12 -8.30 -49.79
CA PRO A 460 10.13 -8.24 -48.71
C PRO A 460 9.74 -6.78 -48.42
N ALA A 461 8.49 -6.58 -48.02
CA ALA A 461 7.98 -5.26 -47.66
C ALA A 461 8.88 -4.62 -46.58
N ARG A 462 9.27 -3.36 -46.77
CA ARG A 462 10.08 -2.64 -45.79
C ARG A 462 9.25 -2.47 -44.51
N ARG A 463 9.64 -3.16 -43.43
CA ARG A 463 8.95 -3.04 -42.13
C ARG A 463 8.75 -1.56 -41.76
N PRO A 464 7.57 -1.16 -41.25
CA PRO A 464 7.35 0.17 -40.71
C PRO A 464 8.37 0.49 -39.61
N LYS A 465 8.71 1.78 -39.47
CA LYS A 465 9.53 2.25 -38.34
C LYS A 465 8.78 1.94 -37.04
N LYS A 466 9.50 1.45 -36.02
CA LYS A 466 8.91 1.20 -34.69
C LYS A 466 8.26 2.49 -34.16
N PRO A 467 6.98 2.46 -33.73
CA PRO A 467 6.33 3.63 -33.16
C PRO A 467 7.00 4.04 -31.85
N ALA A 468 7.04 5.34 -31.57
CA ALA A 468 7.74 5.93 -30.43
C ALA A 468 6.91 5.85 -29.12
N VAL A 469 6.39 4.67 -28.81
CA VAL A 469 5.58 4.43 -27.60
C VAL A 469 6.51 4.41 -26.37
N THR A 470 6.19 5.20 -25.36
CA THR A 470 6.93 5.19 -24.08
C THR A 470 6.42 4.06 -23.20
N ALA A 471 7.25 3.03 -22.98
CA ALA A 471 6.93 1.90 -22.11
C ALA A 471 6.70 2.32 -20.64
N GLY A 472 5.93 1.53 -19.89
CA GLY A 472 5.74 1.68 -18.45
C GLY A 472 4.74 2.76 -18.01
N ARG A 473 3.93 3.35 -18.91
CA ARG A 473 2.78 4.16 -18.49
C ARG A 473 1.62 3.27 -18.07
N ALA A 474 0.69 3.83 -17.29
CA ALA A 474 -0.60 3.18 -17.05
C ALA A 474 -1.35 2.93 -18.37
N VAL A 475 -2.11 1.83 -18.44
CA VAL A 475 -2.82 1.35 -19.65
C VAL A 475 -3.73 2.43 -20.25
N THR A 476 -4.35 3.25 -19.40
CA THR A 476 -5.26 4.36 -19.74
C THR A 476 -4.55 5.63 -20.24
N ALA A 477 -3.22 5.63 -20.34
CA ALA A 477 -2.40 6.76 -20.80
C ALA A 477 -1.69 6.50 -22.15
N TYR A 478 -2.21 5.51 -22.89
CA TYR A 478 -1.92 5.25 -24.30
C TYR A 478 -3.17 5.56 -25.12
N GLU A 479 -3.02 6.30 -26.22
CA GLU A 479 -4.13 6.55 -27.14
C GLU A 479 -4.44 5.28 -27.96
N PRO A 480 -5.70 4.97 -28.32
CA PRO A 480 -6.04 3.78 -29.12
C PRO A 480 -5.24 3.67 -30.43
N ALA A 481 -4.96 4.81 -31.07
CA ALA A 481 -4.13 4.88 -32.28
C ALA A 481 -2.65 4.49 -32.04
N GLU A 482 -2.11 4.71 -30.84
CA GLU A 482 -0.75 4.26 -30.47
C GLU A 482 -0.73 2.73 -30.28
N LEU A 483 -1.79 2.18 -29.67
CA LEU A 483 -1.94 0.74 -29.48
C LEU A 483 -2.09 0.01 -30.82
N THR A 484 -2.98 0.47 -31.70
CA THR A 484 -3.09 -0.06 -33.08
C THR A 484 -1.75 0.06 -33.81
N ALA A 485 -1.05 1.20 -33.73
CA ALA A 485 0.24 1.37 -34.41
C ALA A 485 1.31 0.41 -33.89
N LEU A 486 1.31 0.09 -32.59
CA LEU A 486 2.21 -0.90 -31.99
C LEU A 486 1.87 -2.32 -32.45
N VAL A 487 0.60 -2.73 -32.38
CA VAL A 487 0.17 -4.07 -32.82
C VAL A 487 0.44 -4.25 -34.32
N ARG A 488 0.12 -3.27 -35.16
CA ARG A 488 0.40 -3.29 -36.61
C ARG A 488 1.90 -3.33 -36.91
N TRP A 489 2.76 -2.77 -36.05
CA TRP A 489 4.22 -2.91 -36.16
C TRP A 489 4.70 -4.32 -35.79
N ILE A 490 4.15 -4.93 -34.73
CA ILE A 490 4.48 -6.31 -34.31
C ILE A 490 4.03 -7.33 -35.38
N ASP A 491 2.82 -7.19 -35.90
CA ASP A 491 2.27 -8.11 -36.92
C ASP A 491 3.01 -7.99 -38.27
N SER A 492 3.50 -6.78 -38.60
CA SER A 492 4.36 -6.55 -39.77
C SER A 492 5.73 -7.23 -39.72
N ASP A 493 6.05 -7.97 -38.65
CA ASP A 493 7.31 -8.67 -38.51
C ASP A 493 7.40 -9.96 -39.35
N GLY A 494 6.26 -10.49 -39.82
CA GLY A 494 6.19 -11.66 -40.69
C GLY A 494 6.23 -13.00 -39.96
N THR A 495 5.97 -13.02 -38.65
CA THR A 495 5.76 -14.24 -37.87
C THR A 495 4.27 -14.50 -37.71
N ASP A 496 3.79 -15.65 -38.19
CA ASP A 496 2.40 -16.08 -37.93
C ASP A 496 2.19 -16.25 -36.42
N ARG A 497 1.26 -15.46 -35.87
CA ARG A 497 0.88 -15.46 -34.44
C ARG A 497 -0.63 -15.48 -34.27
N SER A 498 -1.07 -16.18 -33.23
CA SER A 498 -2.43 -16.07 -32.70
C SER A 498 -2.67 -14.70 -32.02
N GLU A 499 -3.92 -14.35 -31.79
CA GLU A 499 -4.28 -13.07 -31.15
C GLU A 499 -3.75 -12.96 -29.71
N ASP A 500 -3.80 -14.03 -28.91
CA ASP A 500 -3.21 -14.05 -27.56
C ASP A 500 -1.67 -14.02 -27.58
N GLU A 501 -1.01 -14.33 -28.69
CA GLU A 501 0.44 -14.14 -28.87
C GLU A 501 0.80 -12.72 -29.31
N LEU A 502 0.01 -12.10 -30.20
CA LEU A 502 0.12 -10.67 -30.49
C LEU A 502 -0.11 -9.83 -29.22
N LEU A 503 -1.12 -10.20 -28.43
CA LEU A 503 -1.43 -9.56 -27.15
C LEU A 503 -0.23 -9.66 -26.20
N ARG A 504 0.31 -10.87 -25.97
CA ARG A 504 1.49 -11.07 -25.12
C ARG A 504 2.73 -10.32 -25.64
N ALA A 505 2.91 -10.22 -26.96
CA ALA A 505 3.99 -9.44 -27.56
C ALA A 505 3.81 -7.92 -27.34
N ALA A 506 2.60 -7.39 -27.54
CA ALA A 506 2.29 -5.98 -27.29
C ALA A 506 2.44 -5.59 -25.81
N VAL A 507 1.93 -6.42 -24.89
CA VAL A 507 2.08 -6.26 -23.44
C VAL A 507 3.56 -6.19 -23.04
N LYS A 508 4.41 -7.05 -23.62
CA LYS A 508 5.86 -7.04 -23.40
C LYS A 508 6.54 -5.79 -23.95
N GLU A 509 6.18 -5.33 -25.15
CA GLU A 509 6.72 -4.11 -25.77
C GLU A 509 6.28 -2.81 -25.05
N LEU A 510 5.10 -2.81 -24.42
CA LEU A 510 4.65 -1.76 -23.50
C LEU A 510 5.35 -1.79 -22.12
N GLY A 511 6.14 -2.83 -21.83
CA GLY A 511 6.92 -2.97 -20.59
C GLY A 511 6.22 -3.68 -19.43
N PHE A 512 5.08 -4.33 -19.66
CA PHE A 512 4.34 -5.07 -18.62
C PHE A 512 4.78 -6.54 -18.53
N SER A 513 4.78 -7.08 -17.31
CA SER A 513 5.22 -8.46 -17.02
C SER A 513 4.10 -9.51 -17.05
N ARG A 514 2.82 -9.10 -16.98
CA ARG A 514 1.64 -9.98 -16.96
C ARG A 514 0.50 -9.36 -17.77
N VAL A 515 -0.35 -10.21 -18.35
CA VAL A 515 -1.61 -9.79 -18.99
C VAL A 515 -2.69 -9.63 -17.91
N GLY A 516 -3.06 -8.39 -17.58
CA GLY A 516 -4.22 -8.10 -16.72
C GLY A 516 -5.50 -7.86 -17.53
N PRO A 517 -6.71 -7.97 -16.93
CA PRO A 517 -7.98 -7.77 -17.64
C PRO A 517 -8.05 -6.45 -18.40
N ARG A 518 -7.68 -5.33 -17.75
CA ARG A 518 -7.62 -3.98 -18.34
C ARG A 518 -6.68 -3.87 -19.54
N LEU A 519 -5.63 -4.70 -19.61
CA LEU A 519 -4.75 -4.76 -20.79
C LEU A 519 -5.36 -5.58 -21.93
N LYS A 520 -6.10 -6.67 -21.62
CA LYS A 520 -6.83 -7.44 -22.63
C LYS A 520 -7.98 -6.60 -23.23
N GLU A 521 -8.72 -5.87 -22.40
CA GLU A 521 -9.76 -4.92 -22.82
C GLU A 521 -9.21 -3.80 -23.73
N ALA A 522 -8.07 -3.20 -23.38
CA ALA A 522 -7.48 -2.10 -24.16
C ALA A 522 -6.83 -2.57 -25.48
N LEU A 523 -6.24 -3.77 -25.52
CA LEU A 523 -5.54 -4.29 -26.71
C LEU A 523 -6.45 -5.08 -27.66
N ALA A 524 -7.53 -5.71 -27.19
CA ALA A 524 -8.48 -6.44 -28.03
C ALA A 524 -8.98 -5.65 -29.26
N PRO A 525 -9.48 -4.40 -29.15
CA PRO A 525 -9.93 -3.65 -30.33
C PRO A 525 -8.78 -3.31 -31.29
N ALA A 526 -7.58 -3.05 -30.78
CA ALA A 526 -6.39 -2.78 -31.59
C ALA A 526 -5.88 -4.03 -32.35
N ILE A 527 -6.06 -5.23 -31.79
CA ILE A 527 -5.74 -6.50 -32.45
C ILE A 527 -6.80 -6.81 -33.52
N ALA A 528 -8.08 -6.63 -33.22
CA ALA A 528 -9.16 -6.78 -34.19
C ALA A 528 -9.02 -5.83 -35.39
N GLU A 529 -8.63 -4.57 -35.18
CA GLU A 529 -8.38 -3.58 -36.25
C GLU A 529 -7.14 -3.90 -37.11
N VAL A 530 -6.25 -4.78 -36.65
CA VAL A 530 -5.05 -5.20 -37.40
C VAL A 530 -5.27 -6.53 -38.14
N ARG A 531 -6.22 -7.36 -37.70
CA ARG A 531 -6.55 -8.65 -38.34
C ARG A 531 -7.84 -8.66 -39.17
N ALA A 532 -8.55 -7.53 -39.26
CA ALA A 532 -9.67 -7.29 -40.18
C ALA A 532 -9.23 -6.75 -41.56
#